data_AF-A0A930K8E6-F1
#
_entry.id   AF-A0A930K8E6-F1
#
_cell.length_a   1.000
_cell.length_b   1.000
_cell.length_c   1.000
_cell.angle_alpha   90.00
_cell.angle_beta   90.00
_cell.angle_gamma   90.00
#
_symmetry.space_group_name_H-M   'P 1'
#
loop_
_entity.id
_entity.type
_entity.pdbx_description
1 polymer ?
#
loop_
_entity_poly.entity_id
_entity_poly.type
_entity_poly.pdbx_seq_one_letter_code
_entity_poly.pdbx_strand_id
1 'polypeptide(L)'
;MKIPLKQFDKEAAHFAKNTKEYCINSMDSDVVANLQTNGIPMKLWDTYRERFNYDIRLELEDPKARLGTTRTIYNYANGEFVYEYDGNPIDMKARLSELLFEWNVGETKYEGWFYFDEHEVIEIFRKAFGENHNQRGEFIVRVSKYNNKFEIFLRVGVKEYPLKKTKIYAFLTTPRGGEEEDEPYYSNNWNINPDDIRFIGG
;
A
#
# COMPACT_ATOMS: atom_id res chain seq x y z
N MET A 1 -8.00 -7.64 28.16
CA MET A 1 -6.83 -8.33 28.75
C MET A 1 -5.72 -7.29 28.89
N LYS A 2 -5.10 -7.09 30.07
CA LYS A 2 -3.97 -6.15 30.23
C LYS A 2 -2.67 -6.90 29.97
N ILE A 3 -1.96 -6.58 28.90
CA ILE A 3 -0.63 -7.12 28.60
C ILE A 3 0.40 -6.35 29.44
N PRO A 4 1.24 -7.02 30.25
CA PRO A 4 2.35 -6.39 30.98
C PRO A 4 3.32 -5.68 30.03
N LEU A 5 3.86 -4.52 30.44
CA LEU A 5 4.73 -3.70 29.57
C LEU A 5 5.91 -4.49 29.00
N LYS A 6 6.63 -5.25 29.83
CA LYS A 6 7.77 -6.10 29.38
C LYS A 6 7.39 -7.19 28.38
N GLN A 7 6.11 -7.60 28.34
CA GLN A 7 5.61 -8.56 27.36
C GLN A 7 5.19 -7.85 26.08
N PHE A 8 4.71 -6.61 26.17
CA PHE A 8 4.37 -5.77 25.04
C PHE A 8 5.62 -5.30 24.29
N ASP A 9 6.61 -4.82 25.01
CA ASP A 9 7.91 -4.39 24.50
C ASP A 9 8.94 -4.51 25.65
N LYS A 10 10.01 -5.29 25.40
CA LYS A 10 11.02 -5.59 26.41
C LYS A 10 11.79 -4.34 26.84
N GLU A 11 12.03 -3.42 25.91
CA GLU A 11 12.80 -2.19 26.13
C GLU A 11 11.91 -1.07 26.66
N ALA A 12 10.60 -1.10 26.38
CA ALA A 12 9.65 -0.08 26.84
C ALA A 12 9.61 0.13 28.36
N ALA A 13 9.98 -0.89 29.15
CA ALA A 13 10.07 -0.77 30.61
C ALA A 13 11.15 0.21 31.10
N HIS A 14 12.07 0.62 30.23
CA HIS A 14 13.04 1.69 30.50
C HIS A 14 12.45 3.09 30.33
N PHE A 15 11.35 3.22 29.58
CA PHE A 15 10.79 4.51 29.15
C PHE A 15 9.41 4.82 29.76
N ALA A 16 8.70 3.81 30.27
CA ALA A 16 7.38 3.96 30.87
C ALA A 16 7.12 2.95 31.99
N LYS A 17 6.18 3.26 32.89
CA LYS A 17 5.82 2.37 34.02
C LYS A 17 4.81 1.30 33.61
N ASN A 18 4.03 1.55 32.57
CA ASN A 18 2.99 0.66 32.09
C ASN A 18 2.67 0.91 30.61
N THR A 19 1.96 -0.03 29.97
CA THR A 19 1.58 0.01 28.56
C THR A 19 0.78 1.26 28.17
N LYS A 20 -0.08 1.77 29.06
CA LYS A 20 -0.86 2.98 28.76
C LYS A 20 0.04 4.21 28.67
N GLU A 21 0.95 4.37 29.62
CA GLU A 21 1.92 5.47 29.62
C GLU A 21 2.86 5.39 28.41
N TYR A 22 3.34 4.19 28.07
CA TYR A 22 4.16 3.98 26.88
C TYR A 22 3.43 4.43 25.61
N CYS A 23 2.21 3.93 25.37
CA CYS A 23 1.44 4.28 24.19
C CYS A 23 1.11 5.78 24.10
N ILE A 24 0.80 6.44 25.23
CA ILE A 24 0.53 7.89 25.24
C ILE A 24 1.79 8.68 24.88
N ASN A 25 2.95 8.28 25.41
CA ASN A 25 4.22 8.97 25.15
C ASN A 25 4.72 8.77 23.71
N SER A 26 4.26 7.72 23.02
CA SER A 26 4.58 7.43 21.62
C SER A 26 3.64 8.10 20.62
N MET A 27 2.64 8.86 21.07
CA MET A 27 1.68 9.54 20.22
C MET A 27 1.86 11.05 20.26
N ASP A 28 1.58 11.71 19.14
CA ASP A 28 1.53 13.17 19.11
C ASP A 28 0.37 13.69 19.98
N SER A 29 0.59 14.87 20.57
CA SER A 29 -0.33 15.43 21.56
C SER A 29 -1.74 15.70 21.04
N ASP A 30 -1.87 16.00 19.74
CA ASP A 30 -3.14 16.19 19.03
C ASP A 30 -3.88 14.87 18.83
N VAL A 31 -3.17 13.77 18.52
CA VAL A 31 -3.73 12.41 18.46
C VAL A 31 -4.30 12.01 19.82
N VAL A 32 -3.54 12.25 20.90
CA VAL A 32 -4.00 11.95 22.27
C VAL A 32 -5.26 12.75 22.61
N ALA A 33 -5.28 14.05 22.31
CA ALA A 33 -6.45 14.91 22.54
C ALA A 33 -7.68 14.46 21.74
N ASN A 34 -7.47 14.06 20.48
CA ASN A 34 -8.53 13.54 19.62
C ASN A 34 -9.13 12.25 20.18
N LEU A 35 -8.29 11.27 20.55
CA LEU A 35 -8.75 9.99 21.11
C LEU A 35 -9.46 10.17 22.46
N GLN A 36 -9.04 11.13 23.28
CA GLN A 36 -9.74 11.48 24.53
C GLN A 36 -11.12 12.08 24.27
N THR A 37 -11.25 12.87 23.20
CA THR A 37 -12.50 13.57 22.85
C THR A 37 -13.48 12.65 22.11
N ASN A 38 -12.99 11.92 21.12
CA ASN A 38 -13.81 11.16 20.16
C ASN A 38 -13.82 9.64 20.42
N GLY A 39 -12.95 9.17 21.32
CA GLY A 39 -12.73 7.74 21.52
C GLY A 39 -11.99 7.07 20.36
N ILE A 40 -11.84 5.76 20.43
CA ILE A 40 -11.23 4.96 19.36
C ILE A 40 -12.29 4.74 18.27
N PRO A 41 -11.99 5.04 16.98
CA PRO A 41 -12.94 4.88 15.89
C PRO A 41 -13.07 3.40 15.48
N MET A 42 -13.68 2.57 16.32
CA MET A 42 -13.74 1.11 16.13
C MET A 42 -14.28 0.68 14.76
N LYS A 43 -15.30 1.40 14.24
CA LYS A 43 -15.88 1.10 12.91
C LYS A 43 -14.89 1.29 11.76
N LEU A 44 -13.93 2.21 11.93
CA LEU A 44 -12.90 2.48 10.94
C LEU A 44 -11.89 1.32 10.93
N TRP A 45 -11.47 0.85 12.10
CA TRP A 45 -10.64 -0.34 12.25
C TRP A 45 -11.30 -1.60 11.69
N ASP A 46 -12.61 -1.75 11.85
CA ASP A 46 -13.35 -2.87 11.24
C ASP A 46 -13.28 -2.81 9.72
N THR A 47 -13.40 -1.62 9.14
CA THR A 47 -13.27 -1.42 7.68
C THR A 47 -11.88 -1.78 7.18
N TYR A 48 -10.82 -1.33 7.86
CA TYR A 48 -9.44 -1.61 7.45
C TYR A 48 -9.05 -3.08 7.56
N ARG A 49 -9.63 -3.80 8.53
CA ARG A 49 -9.38 -5.23 8.74
C ARG A 49 -10.17 -6.14 7.80
N GLU A 50 -11.06 -5.61 6.97
CA GLU A 50 -11.79 -6.41 5.99
C GLU A 50 -10.80 -7.14 5.06
N ARG A 51 -11.07 -8.43 4.84
CA ARG A 51 -10.23 -9.32 4.03
C ARG A 51 -10.96 -9.73 2.77
N PHE A 52 -10.22 -9.85 1.68
CA PHE A 52 -10.73 -10.20 0.36
C PHE A 52 -9.84 -11.26 -0.29
N ASN A 53 -10.44 -12.21 -0.99
CA ASN A 53 -9.73 -13.20 -1.78
C ASN A 53 -9.33 -12.61 -3.14
N TYR A 54 -8.14 -12.00 -3.20
CA TYR A 54 -7.59 -11.50 -4.46
C TYR A 54 -6.08 -11.70 -4.57
N ASP A 55 -5.64 -11.81 -5.81
CA ASP A 55 -4.24 -11.81 -6.22
C ASP A 55 -3.89 -10.46 -6.84
N ILE A 56 -2.64 -10.03 -6.67
CA ILE A 56 -2.11 -8.84 -7.34
C ILE A 56 -1.40 -9.31 -8.61
N ARG A 57 -1.67 -8.65 -9.73
CA ARG A 57 -1.04 -8.94 -11.02
C ARG A 57 -0.42 -7.69 -11.61
N LEU A 58 0.86 -7.79 -11.91
CA LEU A 58 1.63 -6.75 -12.57
C LEU A 58 1.80 -7.15 -14.03
N GLU A 59 1.17 -6.39 -14.93
CA GLU A 59 1.18 -6.64 -16.37
C GLU A 59 2.07 -5.62 -17.08
N LEU A 60 2.95 -6.07 -17.96
CA LEU A 60 3.82 -5.20 -18.76
C LEU A 60 3.44 -5.35 -20.23
N GLU A 61 3.00 -4.27 -20.88
CA GLU A 61 2.61 -4.32 -22.30
C GLU A 61 3.82 -4.44 -23.24
N ASP A 62 4.98 -3.91 -22.86
CA ASP A 62 6.19 -4.07 -23.68
C ASP A 62 6.68 -5.52 -23.57
N PRO A 63 6.73 -6.29 -24.68
CA PRO A 63 7.20 -7.68 -24.66
C PRO A 63 8.68 -7.83 -24.27
N LYS A 64 9.46 -6.74 -24.27
CA LYS A 64 10.84 -6.72 -23.77
C LYS A 64 10.93 -6.42 -22.28
N ALA A 65 9.87 -5.91 -21.67
CA ALA A 65 9.86 -5.55 -20.27
C ALA A 65 9.78 -6.78 -19.36
N ARG A 66 10.47 -6.75 -18.22
CA ARG A 66 10.44 -7.82 -17.20
C ARG A 66 10.31 -7.21 -15.83
N LEU A 67 9.53 -7.83 -14.96
CA LEU A 67 9.46 -7.42 -13.55
C LEU A 67 10.86 -7.53 -12.92
N GLY A 68 11.17 -6.56 -12.07
CA GLY A 68 12.37 -6.59 -11.25
C GLY A 68 12.29 -7.73 -10.25
N THR A 69 13.45 -8.28 -9.88
CA THR A 69 13.54 -9.39 -8.93
C THR A 69 13.88 -8.93 -7.50
N THR A 70 13.96 -7.62 -7.30
CA THR A 70 14.61 -7.02 -6.13
C THR A 70 13.68 -6.16 -5.29
N ARG A 71 12.56 -5.68 -5.82
CA ARG A 71 11.66 -4.83 -5.04
C ARG A 71 10.23 -4.96 -5.54
N THR A 72 9.40 -5.62 -4.74
CA THR A 72 7.95 -5.54 -4.85
C THR A 72 7.38 -5.56 -3.43
N ILE A 73 6.78 -4.44 -3.05
CA ILE A 73 6.26 -4.18 -1.71
C ILE A 73 4.77 -3.90 -1.83
N TYR A 74 4.01 -4.53 -0.94
CA TYR A 74 2.58 -4.33 -0.78
C TYR A 74 2.32 -3.81 0.63
N ASN A 75 1.81 -2.58 0.72
CA ASN A 75 1.26 -2.04 1.96
C ASN A 75 -0.25 -2.17 1.92
N TYR A 76 -0.82 -2.64 3.02
CA TYR A 76 -2.26 -2.84 3.15
C TYR A 76 -2.88 -1.88 4.15
N ALA A 77 -4.18 -1.65 3.99
CA ALA A 77 -4.95 -0.67 4.77
C ALA A 77 -4.99 -0.94 6.29
N ASN A 78 -4.57 -2.12 6.74
CA ASN A 78 -4.51 -2.50 8.15
C ASN A 78 -3.08 -2.44 8.72
N GLY A 79 -2.11 -1.89 7.99
CA GLY A 79 -0.71 -1.81 8.37
C GLY A 79 0.09 -3.09 8.12
N GLU A 80 -0.49 -4.10 7.46
CA GLU A 80 0.31 -5.23 6.98
C GLU A 80 1.25 -4.77 5.86
N PHE A 81 2.48 -5.26 5.95
CA PHE A 81 3.53 -5.05 4.99
C PHE A 81 3.95 -6.42 4.45
N VAL A 82 3.98 -6.57 3.14
CA VAL A 82 4.50 -7.78 2.48
C VAL A 82 5.54 -7.38 1.45
N TYR A 83 6.72 -7.96 1.59
CA TYR A 83 7.70 -8.02 0.54
C TYR A 83 7.57 -9.36 -0.19
N GLU A 84 7.48 -9.35 -1.52
CA GLU A 84 7.13 -10.55 -2.31
C GLU A 84 8.07 -11.75 -2.05
N TYR A 85 9.31 -11.49 -1.64
CA TYR A 85 10.32 -12.53 -1.37
C TYR A 85 10.35 -13.07 0.06
N ASP A 86 9.51 -12.58 0.97
CA ASP A 86 9.49 -13.03 2.36
C ASP A 86 8.88 -14.44 2.53
N GLY A 87 8.31 -15.01 1.46
CA GLY A 87 7.79 -16.38 1.46
C GLY A 87 6.54 -16.58 2.33
N ASN A 88 5.89 -15.51 2.77
CA ASN A 88 4.69 -15.53 3.61
C ASN A 88 3.44 -15.21 2.78
N PRO A 89 2.76 -16.22 2.20
CA PRO A 89 1.52 -15.97 1.47
C PRO A 89 0.41 -15.54 2.43
N ILE A 90 -0.23 -14.41 2.13
CA ILE A 90 -1.49 -13.99 2.76
C ILE A 90 -2.65 -14.46 1.87
N ASP A 91 -3.39 -15.46 2.33
CA ASP A 91 -4.52 -16.04 1.59
C ASP A 91 -5.61 -15.00 1.28
N MET A 92 -6.09 -14.29 2.32
CA MET A 92 -7.03 -13.18 2.15
C MET A 92 -6.38 -11.87 2.60
N LYS A 93 -6.26 -10.93 1.66
CA LYS A 93 -5.53 -9.69 1.86
C LYS A 93 -6.47 -8.58 2.28
N ALA A 94 -5.98 -7.63 3.08
CA ALA A 94 -6.65 -6.34 3.21
C ALA A 94 -6.56 -5.57 1.88
N ARG A 95 -7.22 -4.42 1.79
CA ARG A 95 -7.12 -3.55 0.61
C ARG A 95 -5.72 -2.95 0.52
N LEU A 96 -5.19 -2.76 -0.67
CA LEU A 96 -3.91 -2.06 -0.85
C LEU A 96 -4.04 -0.58 -0.45
N SER A 97 -3.10 -0.11 0.36
CA SER A 97 -2.86 1.32 0.60
C SER A 97 -1.78 1.84 -0.33
N GLU A 98 -0.73 1.04 -0.54
CA GLU A 98 0.38 1.37 -1.43
C GLU A 98 0.93 0.12 -2.13
N LEU A 99 1.48 0.33 -3.33
CA LEU A 99 2.20 -0.67 -4.09
C LEU A 99 3.48 -0.04 -4.63
N LEU A 100 4.59 -0.72 -4.41
CA LEU A 100 5.88 -0.38 -5.00
C LEU A 100 6.38 -1.58 -5.79
N PHE A 101 6.78 -1.38 -7.04
CA PHE A 101 7.47 -2.43 -7.79
C PHE A 101 8.41 -1.89 -8.84
N GLU A 102 9.36 -2.73 -9.22
CA GLU A 102 10.34 -2.44 -10.26
C GLU A 102 10.05 -3.23 -11.54
N TRP A 103 10.44 -2.66 -12.68
CA TRP A 103 10.53 -3.38 -13.95
C TRP A 103 11.70 -2.88 -14.78
N ASN A 104 12.14 -3.67 -15.75
CA ASN A 104 13.30 -3.35 -16.58
C ASN A 104 12.91 -3.44 -18.06
N VAL A 105 13.44 -2.52 -18.88
CA VAL A 105 13.40 -2.60 -20.34
C VAL A 105 14.83 -2.54 -20.86
N GLY A 106 15.36 -3.69 -21.27
CA GLY A 106 16.79 -3.82 -21.56
C GLY A 106 17.60 -3.57 -20.29
N GLU A 107 18.51 -2.59 -20.33
CA GLU A 107 19.34 -2.21 -19.17
C GLU A 107 18.75 -1.02 -18.38
N THR A 108 17.63 -0.44 -18.83
CA THR A 108 16.95 0.62 -18.09
C THR A 108 16.07 0.02 -17.02
N LYS A 109 16.32 0.41 -15.77
CA LYS A 109 15.50 0.06 -14.62
C LYS A 109 14.45 1.14 -14.39
N TYR A 110 13.25 0.72 -14.04
CA TYR A 110 12.15 1.57 -13.63
C TYR A 110 11.67 1.15 -12.25
N GLU A 111 11.21 2.12 -11.47
CA GLU A 111 10.51 1.91 -10.22
C GLU A 111 9.21 2.72 -10.21
N GLY A 112 8.11 2.11 -9.78
CA GLY A 112 6.81 2.76 -9.71
C GLY A 112 6.23 2.74 -8.31
N TRP A 113 5.92 3.92 -7.78
CA TRP A 113 5.34 4.15 -6.47
C TRP A 113 3.86 4.52 -6.66
N PHE A 114 2.96 3.66 -6.18
CA PHE A 114 1.52 3.79 -6.36
C PHE A 114 0.85 3.97 -5.00
N TYR A 115 0.29 5.15 -4.77
CA TYR A 115 -0.46 5.47 -3.57
C TYR A 115 -1.95 5.50 -3.89
N PHE A 116 -2.71 4.59 -3.29
CA PHE A 116 -4.12 4.47 -3.59
C PHE A 116 -4.97 5.46 -2.78
N ASP A 117 -6.02 5.99 -3.40
CA ASP A 117 -6.99 6.83 -2.70
C ASP A 117 -7.87 5.96 -1.79
N GLU A 118 -7.82 6.23 -0.49
CA GLU A 118 -8.50 5.42 0.53
C GLU A 118 -10.01 5.29 0.28
N HIS A 119 -10.67 6.42 -0.02
CA HIS A 119 -12.11 6.43 -0.29
C HIS A 119 -12.45 5.60 -1.53
N GLU A 120 -11.72 5.78 -2.64
CA GLU A 120 -11.92 5.04 -3.88
C GLU A 120 -11.71 3.54 -3.68
N VAL A 121 -10.64 3.13 -3.00
CA VAL A 121 -10.34 1.73 -2.73
C VAL A 121 -11.43 1.07 -1.88
N ILE A 122 -11.88 1.74 -0.81
CA ILE A 122 -12.96 1.22 0.04
C ILE A 122 -14.26 1.04 -0.78
N GLU A 123 -14.64 2.04 -1.57
CA GLU A 123 -15.85 2.00 -2.39
C GLU A 123 -15.79 0.91 -3.48
N ILE A 124 -14.66 0.82 -4.20
CA ILE A 124 -14.48 -0.17 -5.27
C ILE A 124 -14.52 -1.58 -4.72
N PHE A 125 -13.81 -1.88 -3.63
CA PHE A 125 -13.81 -3.23 -3.05
C PHE A 125 -15.20 -3.62 -2.54
N ARG A 126 -15.93 -2.71 -1.88
CA ARG A 126 -17.33 -2.95 -1.46
C ARG A 126 -18.22 -3.25 -2.66
N LYS A 127 -18.09 -2.47 -3.74
CA LYS A 127 -18.88 -2.65 -4.96
C LYS A 127 -18.52 -3.92 -5.74
N ALA A 128 -17.26 -4.32 -5.71
CA ALA A 128 -16.74 -5.46 -6.46
C ALA A 128 -17.03 -6.79 -5.76
N PHE A 129 -16.74 -6.88 -4.46
CA PHE A 129 -16.94 -8.10 -3.69
C PHE A 129 -18.35 -8.23 -3.09
N GLY A 130 -19.03 -7.11 -2.81
CA GLY A 130 -20.30 -7.13 -2.07
C GLY A 130 -20.14 -7.91 -0.76
N GLU A 131 -21.12 -8.75 -0.43
CA GLU A 131 -21.07 -9.61 0.75
C GLU A 131 -20.18 -10.86 0.59
N ASN A 132 -19.80 -11.22 -0.65
CA ASN A 132 -19.00 -12.43 -0.90
C ASN A 132 -17.51 -12.08 -1.06
N HIS A 133 -16.81 -11.96 0.06
CA HIS A 133 -15.38 -11.66 0.07
C HIS A 133 -14.49 -12.84 -0.37
N ASN A 134 -15.05 -14.05 -0.45
CA ASN A 134 -14.32 -15.27 -0.83
C ASN A 134 -14.28 -15.51 -2.34
N GLN A 135 -15.10 -14.82 -3.12
CA GLN A 135 -14.98 -14.91 -4.58
C GLN A 135 -13.61 -14.41 -5.02
N ARG A 136 -13.03 -15.03 -6.06
CA ARG A 136 -11.71 -14.66 -6.53
C ARG A 136 -11.73 -13.30 -7.24
N GLY A 137 -10.85 -12.41 -6.82
CA GLY A 137 -10.54 -11.16 -7.51
C GLY A 137 -9.10 -11.11 -8.02
N GLU A 138 -8.85 -10.15 -8.91
CA GLU A 138 -7.52 -9.82 -9.43
C GLU A 138 -7.34 -8.31 -9.35
N PHE A 139 -6.38 -7.83 -8.57
CA PHE A 139 -5.98 -6.42 -8.56
C PHE A 139 -4.86 -6.25 -9.58
N ILE A 140 -5.16 -5.58 -10.69
CA ILE A 140 -4.26 -5.53 -11.85
C ILE A 140 -3.68 -4.13 -11.97
N VAL A 141 -2.36 -4.06 -12.09
CA VAL A 141 -1.62 -2.87 -12.51
C VAL A 141 -0.93 -3.17 -13.82
N ARG A 142 -1.35 -2.48 -14.88
CA ARG A 142 -0.78 -2.62 -16.21
C ARG A 142 0.08 -1.42 -16.54
N VAL A 143 1.34 -1.67 -16.85
CA VAL A 143 2.29 -0.66 -17.34
C VAL A 143 2.27 -0.68 -18.86
N SER A 144 1.99 0.49 -19.45
CA SER A 144 1.99 0.61 -20.91
C SER A 144 3.37 0.40 -21.51
N LYS A 145 3.43 0.09 -22.81
CA LYS A 145 4.71 -0.08 -23.53
C LYS A 145 5.59 1.18 -23.58
N TYR A 146 5.04 2.34 -23.21
CA TYR A 146 5.75 3.61 -23.13
C TYR A 146 6.29 3.89 -21.72
N ASN A 147 6.02 3.00 -20.76
CA ASN A 147 6.42 3.10 -19.36
C ASN A 147 5.91 4.36 -18.63
N ASN A 148 4.95 5.11 -19.17
CA ASN A 148 4.45 6.37 -18.57
C ASN A 148 2.91 6.47 -18.53
N LYS A 149 2.23 5.34 -18.74
CA LYS A 149 0.78 5.21 -18.59
C LYS A 149 0.51 3.92 -17.86
N PHE A 150 -0.45 4.00 -16.95
CA PHE A 150 -0.77 2.94 -16.00
C PHE A 150 -2.28 2.75 -15.99
N GLU A 151 -2.72 1.52 -16.17
CA GLU A 151 -4.11 1.13 -15.95
C GLU A 151 -4.19 0.33 -14.66
N ILE A 152 -5.08 0.73 -13.77
CA ILE A 152 -5.22 0.13 -12.44
C ILE A 152 -6.68 -0.22 -12.26
N PHE A 153 -6.97 -1.48 -12.02
CA PHE A 153 -8.35 -1.93 -11.82
C PHE A 153 -8.42 -3.19 -10.99
N LEU A 154 -9.51 -3.30 -10.23
CA LEU A 154 -9.90 -4.54 -9.59
C LEU A 154 -10.85 -5.30 -10.54
N ARG A 155 -10.54 -6.56 -10.83
CA ARG A 155 -11.44 -7.47 -11.57
C ARG A 155 -12.04 -8.48 -10.61
N VAL A 156 -13.36 -8.61 -10.62
CA VAL A 156 -14.09 -9.64 -9.86
C VAL A 156 -15.14 -10.27 -10.78
N GLY A 157 -15.01 -11.59 -11.01
CA GLY A 157 -15.78 -12.28 -12.04
C GLY A 157 -15.50 -11.70 -13.44
N VAL A 158 -16.55 -11.23 -14.12
CA VAL A 158 -16.45 -10.63 -15.48
C VAL A 158 -16.42 -9.10 -15.45
N LYS A 159 -16.44 -8.48 -14.27
CA LYS A 159 -16.51 -7.02 -14.12
C LYS A 159 -15.15 -6.45 -13.75
N GLU A 160 -14.85 -5.30 -14.33
CA GLU A 160 -13.66 -4.50 -14.03
C GLU A 160 -14.07 -3.19 -13.36
N TYR A 161 -13.33 -2.82 -12.32
CA TYR A 161 -13.57 -1.65 -11.49
C TYR A 161 -12.30 -0.79 -11.49
N PRO A 162 -12.22 0.23 -12.35
CA PRO A 162 -11.01 1.04 -12.49
C PRO A 162 -10.78 1.95 -11.28
N LEU A 163 -9.54 2.03 -10.83
CA LEU A 163 -9.05 3.01 -9.85
C LEU A 163 -8.46 4.20 -10.63
N LYS A 164 -8.99 5.40 -10.40
CA LYS A 164 -8.67 6.61 -11.18
C LYS A 164 -7.98 7.69 -10.36
N LYS A 165 -8.00 7.59 -9.03
CA LYS A 165 -7.44 8.58 -8.12
C LYS A 165 -6.09 8.19 -7.56
N THR A 166 -5.53 7.04 -7.96
CA THR A 166 -4.18 6.63 -7.58
C THR A 166 -3.17 7.70 -7.93
N LYS A 167 -2.33 8.07 -6.96
CA LYS A 167 -1.17 8.94 -7.18
C LYS A 167 0.01 8.07 -7.54
N ILE A 168 0.69 8.42 -8.62
CA ILE A 168 1.73 7.58 -9.22
C ILE A 168 2.97 8.44 -9.41
N TYR A 169 4.11 7.90 -8.99
CA TYR A 169 5.44 8.43 -9.24
C TYR A 169 6.24 7.30 -9.87
N ALA A 170 6.85 7.54 -11.01
CA ALA A 170 7.71 6.58 -11.66
C ALA A 170 9.10 7.19 -11.87
N PHE A 171 10.11 6.43 -11.46
CA PHE A 171 11.52 6.77 -11.48
C PHE A 171 12.23 5.84 -12.45
N LEU A 172 13.33 6.31 -13.04
CA LEU A 172 14.16 5.49 -13.91
C LEU A 172 15.62 5.61 -13.52
N THR A 173 16.36 4.54 -13.79
CA THR A 173 17.82 4.51 -13.66
C THR A 173 18.40 3.95 -14.95
N THR A 174 19.36 4.67 -15.55
CA THR A 174 20.00 4.25 -16.80
C THR A 174 21.42 3.71 -16.57
N PRO A 175 21.93 2.85 -17.48
CA PRO A 175 23.22 2.16 -17.30
C PRO A 175 24.46 3.06 -17.28
N ARG A 176 24.33 4.34 -17.64
CA ARG A 176 25.47 5.29 -17.68
C ARG A 176 25.91 5.77 -16.28
N GLY A 177 25.64 4.98 -15.24
CA GLY A 177 26.15 5.20 -13.88
C GLY A 177 25.53 6.41 -13.17
N GLY A 178 24.28 6.76 -13.49
CA GLY A 178 23.53 7.72 -12.71
C GLY A 178 23.02 7.08 -11.42
N GLU A 179 23.00 7.86 -10.34
CA GLU A 179 22.12 7.59 -9.20
C GLU A 179 20.66 7.49 -9.69
N GLU A 180 19.80 6.86 -8.90
CA GLU A 180 18.36 6.95 -9.16
C GLU A 180 17.98 8.43 -9.31
N GLU A 181 17.21 8.79 -10.34
CA GLU A 181 16.82 10.19 -10.50
C GLU A 181 16.03 10.62 -9.26
N ASP A 182 16.51 11.64 -8.54
CA ASP A 182 15.83 12.19 -7.36
C ASP A 182 14.40 12.67 -7.69
N GLU A 183 14.15 13.00 -8.96
CA GLU A 183 12.85 13.39 -9.48
C GLU A 183 12.25 12.28 -10.35
N PRO A 184 10.93 12.02 -10.25
CA PRO A 184 10.28 11.04 -11.10
C PRO A 184 10.27 11.54 -12.55
N TYR A 185 10.54 10.65 -13.52
CA TYR A 185 10.33 10.98 -14.94
C TYR A 185 8.84 11.07 -15.30
N TYR A 186 7.98 10.48 -14.47
CA TYR A 186 6.52 10.58 -14.60
C TYR A 186 5.85 10.72 -13.24
N SER A 187 4.97 11.70 -13.11
CA SER A 187 3.95 11.73 -12.07
C SER A 187 2.62 12.19 -12.66
N ASN A 188 1.52 11.67 -12.11
CA ASN A 188 0.19 12.25 -12.36
C ASN A 188 -0.20 13.30 -11.31
N ASN A 189 0.67 13.60 -10.35
CA ASN A 189 0.44 14.51 -9.22
C ASN A 189 1.72 15.29 -8.82
N TRP A 190 2.31 16.04 -9.74
CA TRP A 190 3.56 16.80 -9.54
C TRP A 190 3.57 17.80 -8.37
N ASN A 191 2.40 18.24 -7.91
CA ASN A 191 2.28 19.26 -6.87
C ASN A 191 2.24 18.69 -5.45
N ILE A 192 2.42 17.37 -5.29
CA ILE A 192 2.34 16.68 -4.00
C ILE A 192 3.66 15.95 -3.80
N ASN A 193 4.32 16.18 -2.65
CA ASN A 193 5.45 15.37 -2.26
C ASN A 193 4.94 13.96 -1.87
N PRO A 194 5.54 12.87 -2.36
CA PRO A 194 5.21 11.50 -1.92
C PRO A 194 5.13 11.36 -0.39
N ASP A 195 6.03 12.02 0.34
CA ASP A 195 6.09 11.99 1.81
C ASP A 195 4.90 12.65 2.49
N ASP A 196 4.09 13.44 1.77
CA ASP A 196 2.86 14.06 2.28
C ASP A 196 1.61 13.21 1.98
N ILE A 197 1.76 12.11 1.22
CA ILE A 197 0.64 11.23 0.92
C ILE A 197 0.35 10.38 2.16
N ARG A 198 -0.93 10.31 2.51
CA ARG A 198 -1.41 9.58 3.68
C ARG A 198 -2.57 8.70 3.27
N PHE A 199 -2.55 7.47 3.75
CA PHE A 199 -3.70 6.58 3.82
C PHE A 199 -3.98 6.40 5.31
N ILE A 200 -5.20 6.70 5.78
CA ILE A 200 -5.49 6.69 7.23
C ILE A 200 -5.42 5.27 7.79
N GLY A 201 -5.90 4.29 7.04
CA GLY A 201 -5.58 2.88 7.23
C GLY A 201 -4.16 2.53 6.76
N GLY A 202 -3.20 2.48 7.66
CA GLY A 202 -1.81 2.14 7.34
C GLY A 202 -0.93 2.29 8.56
#